data_AF-A0A257WAC9-F1
#
_entry.id   AF-A0A257WAC9-F1
#
_cell.length_a   1.000
_cell.length_b   1.000
_cell.length_c   1.000
_cell.angle_alpha   90.00
_cell.angle_beta   90.00
_cell.angle_gamma   90.00
#
_symmetry.space_group_name_H-M   'P 1'
#
loop_
_entity.id
_entity.type
_entity.pdbx_description
1 polymer ?
#
loop_
_entity_poly.entity_id
_entity_poly.type
_entity_poly.pdbx_seq_one_letter_code
_entity_poly.pdbx_strand_id
1 'polypeptide(L)' 'MPNVFSFITKRPLWVNILAAFIMVVVILFLFVISLNFITKHDRSKNVPDVTGKTLDEAKKLLAAGGFGLEIVD' A
#
# COMPACT_ATOMS: atom_id res chain seq x y z
N MET A 1 -17.86 -36.96 -21.51
CA MET A 1 -17.45 -35.83 -20.64
C MET A 1 -17.46 -34.57 -21.49
N PRO A 2 -18.13 -33.48 -21.10
CA PRO A 2 -18.11 -32.26 -21.90
C PRO A 2 -16.70 -31.65 -21.85
N ASN A 3 -16.06 -31.56 -23.02
CA ASN A 3 -14.72 -30.99 -23.15
C ASN A 3 -14.75 -29.49 -22.81
N VAL A 4 -13.85 -29.05 -21.93
CA VAL A 4 -13.67 -27.65 -21.50
C VAL A 4 -13.58 -26.66 -22.66
N PHE A 5 -13.07 -27.12 -23.81
CA PHE A 5 -12.97 -26.35 -25.05
C PHE A 5 -14.33 -25.89 -25.59
N SER A 6 -15.40 -26.67 -25.41
CA SER A 6 -16.73 -26.33 -25.93
C SER A 6 -17.43 -25.20 -25.20
N PHE A 7 -16.99 -24.84 -23.98
CA PHE A 7 -17.56 -23.74 -23.22
C PHE A 7 -16.94 -22.38 -23.62
N ILE A 8 -15.65 -22.39 -23.98
CA ILE A 8 -14.91 -21.17 -24.36
C ILE A 8 -15.30 -20.70 -25.77
N THR A 9 -15.57 -21.62 -26.70
CA THR A 9 -15.83 -21.28 -28.13
C THR A 9 -17.29 -20.92 -28.44
N LYS A 10 -18.23 -21.01 -27.48
CA LYS A 10 -19.64 -20.66 -27.70
C LYS A 10 -19.93 -19.15 -27.68
N ARG A 11 -19.03 -18.36 -27.10
CA ARG A 11 -19.11 -16.89 -27.05
C ARG A 11 -18.29 -16.32 -28.22
N PRO A 12 -18.70 -15.18 -28.82
CA PRO A 12 -17.91 -14.54 -29.86
C PRO A 12 -16.52 -14.18 -29.31
N LEU A 13 -15.46 -14.43 -30.11
CA LEU A 13 -14.06 -14.29 -29.69
C LEU A 13 -13.76 -12.92 -29.05
N TRP A 14 -14.38 -11.86 -29.53
CA TRP A 14 -14.20 -10.51 -29.00
C TRP A 14 -14.68 -10.34 -27.55
N VAL A 15 -15.74 -11.07 -27.15
CA VAL A 15 -16.22 -11.07 -25.75
C VAL A 15 -15.21 -11.74 -24.83
N ASN A 16 -14.55 -12.81 -25.28
CA ASN A 16 -13.49 -13.46 -24.50
C ASN A 16 -12.25 -12.55 -24.38
N ILE A 17 -11.88 -11.84 -25.45
CA ILE A 17 -10.79 -10.85 -25.43
C ILE A 17 -11.11 -9.71 -24.46
N LEU A 18 -12.33 -9.17 -24.50
CA LEU A 18 -12.78 -8.12 -23.59
C LEU A 18 -12.79 -8.61 -22.14
N ALA A 19 -13.27 -9.83 -21.88
CA ALA A 19 -13.27 -10.42 -20.54
C ALA A 19 -11.84 -10.65 -20.03
N ALA A 20 -10.92 -11.10 -20.87
CA ALA A 20 -9.50 -11.25 -20.52
C ALA A 20 -8.86 -9.89 -20.21
N PHE A 21 -9.16 -8.85 -21.00
CA PHE A 21 -8.69 -7.50 -20.74
C PHE A 21 -9.17 -6.97 -19.39
N ILE A 22 -10.48 -7.11 -19.11
CA ILE A 22 -11.06 -6.73 -17.82
C ILE A 22 -10.40 -7.51 -16.68
N MET A 23 -10.17 -8.81 -16.84
CA MET A 23 -9.49 -9.64 -15.85
C MET A 23 -8.09 -9.10 -15.53
N VAL A 24 -7.30 -8.75 -16.55
CA VAL A 24 -5.96 -8.17 -16.36
C VAL A 24 -6.05 -6.85 -15.62
N VAL A 25 -6.97 -5.95 -16.00
CA VAL A 25 -7.17 -4.66 -15.33
C VAL A 25 -7.53 -4.85 -13.86
N VAL A 26 -8.42 -5.80 -13.54
CA VAL A 26 -8.81 -6.14 -12.16
C VAL A 26 -7.61 -6.64 -11.37
N ILE A 27 -6.80 -7.53 -11.94
CA ILE A 27 -5.58 -8.05 -11.28
C ILE A 27 -4.59 -6.91 -10.98
N LEU A 28 -4.38 -6.00 -11.94
CA LEU A 28 -3.50 -4.83 -11.75
C LEU A 28 -4.04 -3.90 -10.65
N PHE A 29 -5.35 -3.67 -10.60
CA PHE A 29 -5.97 -2.88 -9.53
C PHE A 29 -5.79 -3.53 -8.16
N LEU A 30 -6.04 -4.84 -8.06
CA LEU A 30 -5.84 -5.59 -6.82
C LEU A 30 -4.37 -5.53 -6.36
N PHE A 31 -3.42 -5.61 -7.29
CA PHE A 31 -2.00 -5.46 -6.98
C PHE A 31 -1.68 -4.09 -6.38
N VAL A 32 -2.15 -3.00 -6.98
CA VAL A 32 -1.93 -1.64 -6.45
C VAL A 32 -2.59 -1.44 -5.08
N ILE A 33 -3.82 -1.95 -4.89
CA ILE A 33 -4.50 -1.91 -3.58
C ILE A 33 -3.71 -2.71 -2.54
N SER A 34 -3.16 -3.87 -2.91
CA SER A 34 -2.33 -4.69 -2.03
C SER A 34 -1.06 -3.95 -1.60
N LEU A 35 -0.46 -3.13 -2.48
CA LEU A 35 0.72 -2.34 -2.13
C LEU A 35 0.41 -1.38 -0.97
N ASN A 36 -0.74 -0.70 -0.99
CA ASN A 36 -1.16 0.21 0.08
C ASN A 36 -1.18 -0.47 1.46
N PHE A 37 -1.63 -1.73 1.52
CA PHE A 37 -1.66 -2.50 2.76
C PHE A 37 -0.26 -2.83 3.29
N ILE A 38 0.67 -3.19 2.40
CA ILE A 38 2.01 -3.64 2.77
C ILE A 38 2.87 -2.47 3.25
N THR A 39 2.84 -1.37 2.54
CA THR A 39 3.80 -0.28 2.71
C THR A 39 3.37 0.77 3.75
N LYS A 40 2.12 0.72 4.23
CA LYS A 40 1.60 1.58 5.31
C LYS A 40 2.00 3.04 5.13
N HIS A 41 1.77 3.58 3.93
CA HIS A 41 2.18 4.91 3.51
C HIS A 41 1.52 6.08 4.29
N ASP A 42 0.71 5.82 5.32
CA ASP A 42 0.07 6.84 6.16
C ASP A 42 0.83 7.17 7.47
N ARG A 43 1.97 6.50 7.71
CA ARG A 43 2.69 6.60 8.98
C ARG A 43 3.64 7.80 9.05
N SER A 44 3.27 8.93 8.46
CA SER A 44 3.99 10.19 8.68
C SER A 44 3.55 10.78 10.02
N LYS A 45 4.43 10.70 11.02
CA LYS A 45 4.26 11.44 12.29
C LYS A 45 4.98 12.77 12.19
N ASN A 46 4.30 13.85 12.52
CA ASN A 46 4.93 15.17 12.63
C ASN A 46 5.92 15.18 13.80
N VAL A 47 7.17 15.50 13.52
CA VAL A 47 8.21 15.64 14.54
C VAL A 47 8.00 16.97 15.26
N PRO A 48 7.88 16.99 16.61
CA PRO A 48 7.75 18.22 17.35
C PRO A 48 9.05 19.03 17.29
N ASP A 49 8.93 20.36 17.22
CA ASP A 49 10.09 21.24 17.26
C ASP A 49 10.73 21.22 18.66
N VAL A 50 12.02 20.88 18.68
CA VAL A 50 12.85 20.80 19.88
C VAL A 50 13.91 21.90 19.95
N THR A 51 13.91 22.82 18.98
CA THR A 51 14.88 23.91 18.89
C THR A 51 14.75 24.85 20.10
N GLY A 52 15.86 25.17 20.74
CA GLY A 52 15.90 26.04 21.92
C GLY A 52 15.37 25.40 23.22
N LYS A 53 14.99 24.12 23.20
CA LYS A 53 14.59 23.38 24.41
C LYS A 53 15.80 22.74 25.08
N THR A 54 15.70 22.54 26.39
CA THR A 54 16.68 21.73 27.11
C THR A 54 16.59 20.26 26.70
N LEU A 55 17.66 19.49 26.93
CA LEU A 55 17.69 18.05 26.60
C LEU A 55 16.54 17.27 27.25
N ASP A 56 16.20 17.59 28.51
CA ASP A 56 15.11 16.94 29.23
C ASP A 56 13.73 17.28 28.64
N GLU A 57 13.53 18.52 28.20
CA GLU A 57 12.29 18.96 27.56
C GLU A 57 12.14 18.35 26.16
N ALA A 58 13.22 18.34 25.38
CA ALA A 58 13.25 17.69 24.07
C ALA A 58 12.96 16.20 24.18
N LYS A 59 13.57 15.51 25.16
CA LYS A 59 13.31 14.09 25.43
C LYS A 59 11.85 13.83 25.79
N LYS A 60 11.23 14.66 26.62
CA LYS A 60 9.81 14.53 26.97
C LYS A 60 8.89 14.77 25.77
N LEU A 61 9.16 15.78 24.95
CA LEU A 61 8.37 16.10 23.75
C LEU A 61 8.45 14.99 22.69
N LEU A 62 9.65 14.49 22.43
CA LEU A 62 9.87 13.42 21.45
C LEU A 62 9.25 12.10 21.94
N ALA A 63 9.41 11.75 23.23
CA ALA A 63 8.78 10.58 23.82
C ALA A 63 7.24 10.65 23.77
N ALA A 64 6.65 11.82 24.02
CA ALA A 64 5.20 12.04 23.90
C ALA A 64 4.70 11.85 22.45
N GLY A 65 5.52 12.17 21.44
CA GLY A 65 5.23 11.88 20.02
C GLY A 65 5.47 10.42 19.62
N GLY A 66 6.08 9.62 20.50
CA GLY A 66 6.52 8.26 20.21
C GLY A 66 7.78 8.20 19.34
N PHE A 67 8.65 9.22 19.46
CA PHE A 67 9.95 9.28 18.82
C PHE A 67 11.06 8.87 19.81
N GLY A 68 12.08 8.18 19.30
CA GLY A 68 13.33 7.95 20.03
C GLY A 68 14.25 9.16 19.96
N LEU A 69 15.08 9.35 20.99
CA LEU A 69 16.15 10.34 21.01
C LEU A 69 17.48 9.62 20.86
N GLU A 70 18.30 10.03 19.90
CA GLU A 70 19.67 9.59 19.72
C GLU A 70 20.57 10.84 19.69
N ILE A 71 21.66 10.82 20.46
CA ILE A 71 22.66 11.88 20.49
C ILE A 71 23.84 11.36 19.67
N VAL A 72 24.16 12.05 18.58
CA VAL A 72 25.28 11.73 17.70
C VAL A 72 26.38 12.76 17.94
N ASP A 73 27.62 12.29 18.07
CA ASP A 73 28.85 13.07 18.25
C ASP A 73 29.40 13.56 16.90
#